data_AF-A0A538II38-F1
#
_entry.id   AF-A0A538II38-F1
#
_cell.length_a   1.000
_cell.length_b   1.000
_cell.length_c   1.000
_cell.angle_alpha   90.00
_cell.angle_beta   90.00
_cell.angle_gamma   90.00
#
_symmetry.space_group_name_H-M   'P 1'
#
loop_
_entity.id
_entity.type
_entity.pdbx_description
1 polymer ?
#
loop_
_entity_poly.entity_id
_entity_poly.type
_entity_poly.pdbx_seq_one_letter_code
_entity_poly.pdbx_strand_id
1 'polypeptide(L)'
;KAAELHEAVGRGAAVLAVCGGYQLLGRGYRGFHGENMPGIGLLPLETVAGEGRMIGDVLIECELEPGERRTLAGFENHAGRTRLDPGAEPLGRVLAGFGNDGESGFEGCRAGRVIGTYLHGPLLPRNAWLADWLLGQALAHRLGTNEPPELDPLPDRLEHRAHEVSATRARARGGR
;
A
#
# COMPACT_ATOMS: atom_id res chain seq x y z
N LYS A 1 20.23 2.06 9.45
CA LYS A 1 18.77 2.21 9.18
C LYS A 1 18.10 0.90 8.71
N ALA A 2 18.66 0.18 7.74
CA ALA A 2 18.03 -1.05 7.24
C ALA A 2 17.92 -2.12 8.34
N ALA A 3 19.03 -2.41 9.03
CA ALA A 3 19.06 -3.42 10.11
C ALA A 3 18.04 -3.13 11.23
N GLU A 4 17.94 -1.88 11.67
CA GLU A 4 17.05 -1.45 12.75
C GLU A 4 15.58 -1.54 12.32
N LEU A 5 15.26 -1.27 11.04
CA LEU A 5 13.89 -1.43 10.53
C LEU A 5 13.52 -2.91 10.37
N HIS A 6 14.44 -3.75 9.88
CA HIS A 6 14.26 -5.22 9.87
C HIS A 6 14.05 -5.77 11.27
N GLU A 7 14.84 -5.31 12.25
CA GLU A 7 14.70 -5.72 13.65
C GLU A 7 13.35 -5.28 14.23
N ALA A 8 12.92 -4.04 13.96
CA ALA A 8 11.62 -3.54 14.41
C ALA A 8 10.45 -4.33 13.81
N VAL A 9 10.47 -4.59 12.49
CA VAL A 9 9.47 -5.41 11.81
C VAL A 9 9.48 -6.84 12.32
N GLY A 10 10.67 -7.42 12.54
CA GLY A 10 10.83 -8.77 13.12
C GLY A 10 10.28 -8.89 14.55
N ARG A 11 10.23 -7.78 15.30
CA ARG A 11 9.54 -7.70 16.60
C ARG A 11 8.04 -7.38 16.50
N GLY A 12 7.50 -7.25 15.29
CA GLY A 12 6.07 -7.04 15.03
C GLY A 12 5.64 -5.58 14.82
N ALA A 13 6.57 -4.65 14.58
CA ALA A 13 6.20 -3.28 14.25
C ALA A 13 5.42 -3.20 12.93
N ALA A 14 4.38 -2.37 12.89
CA ALA A 14 3.63 -2.07 11.68
C ALA A 14 4.32 -0.96 10.86
N VAL A 15 4.29 -1.09 9.53
CA VAL A 15 4.89 -0.12 8.61
C VAL A 15 3.92 0.17 7.48
N LEU A 16 3.65 1.46 7.25
CA LEU A 16 3.02 1.95 6.03
C LEU A 16 4.03 2.79 5.26
N ALA A 17 4.34 2.38 4.03
CA ALA A 17 5.22 3.11 3.14
C ALA A 17 4.47 3.52 1.87
N VAL A 18 4.60 4.79 1.51
CA VAL A 18 3.87 5.39 0.38
C VAL A 18 4.85 5.89 -0.68
N CYS A 19 4.56 5.61 -1.95
CA CYS A 19 5.32 6.09 -3.11
C CYS A 19 6.83 5.80 -2.99
N GLY A 20 7.71 6.81 -2.94
CA GLY A 20 9.16 6.61 -2.83
C GLY A 20 9.59 5.78 -1.62
N GLY A 21 8.84 5.86 -0.50
CA GLY A 21 9.08 5.00 0.66
C GLY A 21 8.81 3.54 0.36
N TYR A 22 7.71 3.25 -0.36
CA TYR A 22 7.35 1.90 -0.79
C TYR A 22 8.42 1.32 -1.73
N GLN A 23 8.86 2.09 -2.71
CA GLN A 23 9.91 1.69 -3.65
C GLN A 23 11.20 1.29 -2.93
N LEU A 24 11.59 2.07 -1.91
CA LEU A 24 12.78 1.82 -1.11
C LEU A 24 12.60 0.74 -0.04
N LEU A 25 11.39 0.21 0.19
CA LEU A 25 11.22 -1.02 0.96
C LEU A 25 11.59 -2.26 0.16
N GLY A 26 11.64 -2.19 -1.17
CA GLY A 26 12.11 -3.28 -2.03
C GLY A 26 13.62 -3.46 -2.02
N ARG A 27 14.13 -4.27 -2.96
CA ARG A 27 15.57 -4.41 -3.22
C ARG A 27 16.23 -3.10 -3.66
N GLY A 28 15.47 -2.23 -4.31
CA GLY A 28 15.97 -0.93 -4.74
C GLY A 28 15.16 -0.30 -5.87
N TYR A 29 15.63 0.88 -6.26
CA TYR A 29 15.10 1.67 -7.35
C TYR A 29 16.19 1.87 -8.42
N ARG A 30 15.88 1.54 -9.67
CA ARG A 30 16.76 1.81 -10.81
C ARG A 30 16.26 3.03 -11.60
N GLY A 31 17.10 4.05 -11.71
CA GLY A 31 16.86 5.27 -12.48
C GLY A 31 16.97 5.07 -13.98
N PHE A 32 16.55 6.07 -14.75
CA PHE A 32 16.57 6.04 -16.22
C PHE A 32 17.98 5.95 -16.80
N HIS A 33 18.99 6.49 -16.14
CA HIS A 33 20.37 6.49 -16.63
C HIS A 33 21.21 5.39 -15.98
N GLY A 34 20.56 4.39 -15.40
CA GLY A 34 21.21 3.25 -14.75
C GLY A 34 21.67 3.54 -13.32
N GLU A 35 21.26 4.67 -12.72
CA GLU A 35 21.51 4.91 -11.29
C GLU A 35 20.81 3.83 -10.47
N ASN A 36 21.55 3.17 -9.60
CA ASN A 36 20.98 2.19 -8.70
C ASN A 36 20.94 2.75 -7.28
N MET A 37 19.74 2.81 -6.70
CA MET A 37 19.51 3.16 -5.32
C MET A 37 19.13 1.90 -4.54
N PRO A 38 20.05 1.32 -3.75
CA PRO A 38 19.74 0.17 -2.92
C PRO A 38 18.59 0.48 -1.95
N GLY A 39 17.63 -0.44 -1.90
CA GLY A 39 16.51 -0.37 -0.97
C GLY A 39 16.82 -1.13 0.32
N ILE A 40 15.84 -1.14 1.23
CA ILE A 40 15.92 -1.79 2.54
C ILE A 40 15.74 -3.32 2.41
N GLY A 41 15.03 -3.79 1.38
CA GLY A 41 14.80 -5.22 1.15
C GLY A 41 13.83 -5.87 2.15
N LEU A 42 12.83 -5.12 2.61
CA LEU A 42 11.75 -5.63 3.46
C LEU A 42 10.60 -6.26 2.68
N LEU A 43 10.35 -5.78 1.46
CA LEU A 43 9.34 -6.32 0.57
C LEU A 43 9.99 -6.99 -0.64
N PRO A 44 9.48 -8.14 -1.11
CA PRO A 44 10.02 -8.90 -2.24
C PRO A 44 9.62 -8.24 -3.58
N LEU A 45 10.26 -7.11 -3.89
CA LEU A 45 10.00 -6.31 -5.08
C LEU A 45 11.21 -5.50 -5.52
N GLU A 46 11.15 -5.01 -6.75
CA GLU A 46 12.05 -3.99 -7.28
C GLU A 46 11.29 -2.93 -8.05
N THR A 47 11.85 -1.71 -8.13
CA THR A 47 11.26 -0.64 -8.92
C THR A 47 12.23 -0.14 -9.96
N VAL A 48 11.73 0.11 -11.17
CA VAL A 48 12.48 0.76 -12.25
C VAL A 48 11.76 2.03 -12.66
N ALA A 49 12.50 3.09 -12.99
CA ALA A 49 11.93 4.28 -13.59
C ALA A 49 11.28 3.91 -14.94
N GLY A 50 9.98 4.16 -15.09
CA GLY A 50 9.26 3.94 -16.34
C GLY A 50 8.99 5.23 -17.08
N GLU A 51 8.86 5.15 -18.40
CA GLU A 51 8.51 6.30 -19.25
C GLU A 51 7.11 6.82 -18.89
N GLY A 52 7.00 8.12 -18.69
CA GLY A 52 5.75 8.77 -18.28
C GLY A 52 5.28 8.40 -16.87
N ARG A 53 4.34 9.20 -16.36
CA ARG A 53 3.73 9.00 -15.04
C ARG A 53 2.38 8.33 -15.20
N MET A 54 2.11 7.32 -14.38
CA MET A 54 0.79 6.79 -14.15
C MET A 54 0.09 7.72 -13.17
N ILE A 55 -0.91 8.45 -13.68
CA ILE A 55 -1.62 9.52 -12.96
C ILE A 55 -3.11 9.27 -13.06
N GLY A 56 -3.78 9.13 -11.92
CA GLY A 56 -5.22 8.92 -11.93
C GLY A 56 -5.80 8.57 -10.56
N ASP A 57 -7.13 8.57 -10.49
CA ASP A 57 -7.81 7.93 -9.38
C ASP A 57 -7.62 6.41 -9.49
N VAL A 58 -7.35 5.77 -8.36
CA VAL A 58 -7.12 4.33 -8.28
C VAL A 58 -8.06 3.72 -7.24
N LEU A 59 -8.57 2.53 -7.55
CA LEU A 59 -9.39 1.73 -6.67
C LEU A 59 -8.90 0.29 -6.73
N ILE A 60 -8.58 -0.27 -5.58
CA ILE A 60 -8.20 -1.68 -5.46
C ILE A 60 -9.15 -2.44 -4.54
N GLU A 61 -9.27 -3.74 -4.78
CA GLU A 61 -9.84 -4.71 -3.85
C GLU A 61 -8.70 -5.34 -3.06
N CYS A 62 -8.75 -5.20 -1.74
CA CYS A 62 -7.71 -5.60 -0.80
C CYS A 62 -8.30 -6.58 0.23
N GLU A 63 -7.49 -7.54 0.67
CA GLU A 63 -7.84 -8.53 1.69
C GLU A 63 -6.71 -8.56 2.72
N LEU A 64 -6.80 -7.72 3.76
CA LEU A 64 -5.80 -7.70 4.84
C LEU A 64 -6.03 -8.81 5.86
N GLU A 65 -7.30 -9.17 6.07
CA GLU A 65 -7.74 -10.26 6.93
C GLU A 65 -8.41 -11.35 6.08
N PRO A 66 -8.13 -12.65 6.32
CA PRO A 66 -8.68 -13.73 5.52
C PRO A 66 -10.22 -13.71 5.46
N GLY A 67 -10.77 -13.71 4.25
CA GLY A 67 -12.21 -13.66 3.99
C GLY A 67 -12.82 -12.25 4.01
N GLU A 68 -12.08 -11.22 4.40
CA GLU A 68 -12.57 -9.84 4.48
C GLU A 68 -12.03 -8.97 3.34
N ARG A 69 -12.76 -8.95 2.22
CA ARG A 69 -12.44 -8.08 1.09
C ARG A 69 -13.05 -6.71 1.26
N ARG A 70 -12.22 -5.67 1.15
CA ARG A 70 -12.61 -4.26 1.22
C ARG A 70 -11.89 -3.48 0.13
N THR A 71 -12.48 -2.36 -0.27
CA THR A 71 -11.84 -1.49 -1.26
C THR A 71 -10.90 -0.47 -0.60
N LEU A 72 -9.81 -0.14 -1.30
CA LEU A 72 -8.98 1.03 -1.00
C LEU A 72 -9.06 2.00 -2.17
N ALA A 73 -9.44 3.25 -1.89
CA ALA A 73 -9.54 4.32 -2.87
C ALA A 73 -8.45 5.36 -2.64
N GLY A 74 -7.79 5.78 -3.71
CA GLY A 74 -6.69 6.75 -3.64
C GLY A 74 -6.49 7.51 -4.94
N PHE A 75 -5.35 8.18 -5.01
CA PHE A 75 -4.82 8.76 -6.24
C PHE A 75 -3.43 8.14 -6.48
N GLU A 76 -3.03 7.95 -7.72
CA GLU A 76 -1.70 7.49 -8.10
C GLU A 76 -1.04 8.55 -9.00
N ASN A 77 0.28 8.68 -8.89
CA ASN A 77 1.07 9.70 -9.57
C ASN A 77 2.55 9.33 -9.48
N HIS A 78 2.97 8.31 -10.20
CA HIS A 78 4.35 7.81 -10.15
C HIS A 78 4.87 7.41 -11.52
N ALA A 79 6.17 7.60 -11.72
CA ALA A 79 6.89 7.07 -12.88
C ALA A 79 7.47 5.68 -12.62
N GLY A 80 7.67 5.30 -11.34
CA GLY A 80 8.20 3.98 -11.01
C GLY A 80 7.27 2.87 -11.47
N ARG A 81 7.84 1.83 -12.08
CA ARG A 81 7.19 0.56 -12.39
C ARG A 81 7.72 -0.47 -11.41
N THR A 82 6.87 -0.86 -10.47
CA THR A 82 7.23 -1.81 -9.42
C THR A 82 6.86 -3.21 -9.86
N ARG A 83 7.83 -4.13 -9.84
CA ARG A 83 7.62 -5.54 -10.16
C ARG A 83 7.79 -6.34 -8.88
N LEU A 84 6.77 -7.13 -8.56
CA LEU A 84 6.81 -8.04 -7.42
C LEU A 84 7.52 -9.33 -7.82
N ASP A 85 8.21 -9.95 -6.87
CA ASP A 85 8.85 -11.26 -7.09
C ASP A 85 7.80 -12.38 -7.20
N PRO A 86 8.17 -13.54 -7.78
CA PRO A 86 7.33 -14.74 -7.71
C PRO A 86 6.97 -15.09 -6.26
N GLY A 87 5.66 -15.21 -5.99
CA GLY A 87 5.13 -15.53 -4.66
C GLY A 87 5.01 -14.34 -3.70
N ALA A 88 5.42 -13.14 -4.12
CA ALA A 88 5.13 -11.91 -3.38
C ALA A 88 3.63 -11.61 -3.35
N GLU A 89 3.17 -11.07 -2.23
CA GLU A 89 1.76 -10.73 -2.06
C GLU A 89 1.51 -9.25 -2.40
N PRO A 90 0.62 -8.95 -3.37
CA PRO A 90 0.20 -7.57 -3.64
C PRO A 90 -0.64 -7.04 -2.48
N LEU A 91 -0.74 -5.71 -2.35
CA LEU A 91 -1.70 -5.12 -1.41
C LEU A 91 -3.14 -5.40 -1.88
N GLY A 92 -3.38 -5.30 -3.18
CA GLY A 92 -4.69 -5.60 -3.74
C GLY A 92 -4.72 -5.72 -5.25
N ARG A 93 -5.86 -6.20 -5.76
CA ARG A 93 -6.17 -6.26 -7.19
C ARG A 93 -6.73 -4.93 -7.65
N VAL A 94 -6.21 -4.40 -8.75
CA VAL A 94 -6.70 -3.15 -9.35
C VAL A 94 -8.11 -3.36 -9.91
N LEU A 95 -9.05 -2.52 -9.46
CA LEU A 95 -10.40 -2.40 -10.02
C LEU A 95 -10.50 -1.24 -11.02
N ALA A 96 -9.74 -0.17 -10.80
CA ALA A 96 -9.58 0.98 -11.69
C ALA A 96 -8.24 1.68 -11.40
N GLY A 97 -7.59 2.24 -12.42
CA GLY A 97 -6.25 2.81 -12.33
C GLY A 97 -5.17 1.89 -12.91
N PHE A 98 -3.90 2.20 -12.64
CA PHE A 98 -2.73 1.52 -13.19
C PHE A 98 -2.07 0.54 -12.21
N GLY A 99 -2.00 0.88 -10.92
CA GLY A 99 -1.36 0.05 -9.91
C GLY A 99 0.16 0.10 -9.97
N ASN A 100 0.83 -1.02 -9.68
CA ASN A 100 2.29 -1.05 -9.53
C ASN A 100 3.06 -0.68 -10.80
N ASP A 101 2.58 -1.13 -11.96
CA ASP A 101 3.29 -1.02 -13.23
C ASP A 101 2.39 -0.72 -14.44
N GLY A 102 1.06 -0.70 -14.28
CA GLY A 102 0.10 -0.52 -15.37
C GLY A 102 -0.17 -1.77 -16.20
N GLU A 103 0.43 -2.92 -15.85
CA GLU A 103 0.37 -4.15 -16.66
C GLU A 103 -0.09 -5.36 -15.84
N SER A 104 0.39 -5.49 -14.60
CA SER A 104 0.18 -6.66 -13.74
C SER A 104 -1.25 -6.81 -13.22
N GLY A 105 -2.03 -5.72 -13.20
CA GLY A 105 -3.36 -5.69 -12.58
C GLY A 105 -3.35 -5.68 -11.05
N PHE A 106 -2.17 -5.45 -10.44
CA PHE A 106 -1.99 -5.43 -8.99
C PHE A 106 -1.39 -4.10 -8.51
N GLU A 107 -1.70 -3.75 -7.27
CA GLU A 107 -1.19 -2.56 -6.61
C GLU A 107 -0.54 -2.95 -5.27
N GLY A 108 0.54 -2.25 -4.94
CA GLY A 108 1.23 -2.34 -3.68
C GLY A 108 1.89 -3.69 -3.45
N CYS A 109 2.40 -3.88 -2.25
CA CYS A 109 2.88 -5.16 -1.74
C CYS A 109 2.69 -5.18 -0.23
N ARG A 110 2.41 -6.35 0.32
CA ARG A 110 2.33 -6.54 1.76
C ARG A 110 3.16 -7.74 2.22
N ALA A 111 3.62 -7.67 3.45
CA ALA A 111 4.25 -8.79 4.16
C ALA A 111 4.00 -8.63 5.67
N GLY A 112 3.13 -9.47 6.23
CA GLY A 112 2.69 -9.33 7.63
C GLY A 112 2.10 -7.95 7.90
N ARG A 113 2.73 -7.18 8.80
CA ARG A 113 2.31 -5.82 9.19
C ARG A 113 2.92 -4.69 8.36
N VAL A 114 3.61 -5.04 7.27
CA VAL A 114 4.24 -4.09 6.34
C VAL A 114 3.35 -3.91 5.12
N ILE A 115 2.94 -2.68 4.84
CA ILE A 115 2.19 -2.29 3.64
C ILE A 115 3.02 -1.27 2.86
N GLY A 116 3.21 -1.56 1.58
CA GLY A 116 3.75 -0.64 0.59
C GLY A 116 2.72 -0.34 -0.49
N THR A 117 2.50 0.94 -0.81
CA THR A 117 1.47 1.35 -1.77
C THR A 117 1.86 2.62 -2.54
N TYR A 118 1.34 2.76 -3.75
CA TYR A 118 1.35 4.01 -4.52
C TYR A 118 0.13 4.88 -4.25
N LEU A 119 -0.91 4.37 -3.59
CA LEU A 119 -2.10 5.15 -3.24
C LEU A 119 -1.69 6.33 -2.33
N HIS A 120 -1.95 7.53 -2.82
CA HIS A 120 -1.84 8.79 -2.08
C HIS A 120 -3.14 9.62 -2.19
N GLY A 121 -3.03 10.93 -1.93
CA GLY A 121 -4.15 11.81 -1.54
C GLY A 121 -4.22 11.87 0.00
N PRO A 122 -5.40 11.91 0.61
CA PRO A 122 -5.57 11.42 1.97
C PRO A 122 -5.88 9.91 1.93
N LEU A 123 -4.83 9.07 1.94
CA LEU A 123 -4.95 7.60 1.97
C LEU A 123 -5.77 7.14 3.20
N LEU A 124 -5.29 7.44 4.40
CA LEU A 124 -5.94 6.95 5.63
C LEU A 124 -7.33 7.56 5.87
N PRO A 125 -7.55 8.88 5.74
CA PRO A 125 -8.89 9.45 5.97
C PRO A 125 -9.97 8.99 4.98
N ARG A 126 -9.61 8.54 3.78
CA ARG A 126 -10.56 7.96 2.80
C ARG A 126 -10.77 6.46 2.97
N ASN A 127 -9.95 5.82 3.80
CA ASN A 127 -9.97 4.39 4.01
C ASN A 127 -9.85 4.15 5.51
N ALA A 128 -10.87 4.60 6.27
CA ALA A 128 -10.87 4.53 7.73
C ALA A 128 -10.54 3.12 8.25
N TRP A 129 -11.09 2.10 7.60
CA TRP A 129 -10.78 0.70 7.93
C TRP A 129 -9.29 0.34 7.81
N LEU A 130 -8.54 0.95 6.88
CA LEU A 130 -7.08 0.75 6.78
C LEU A 130 -6.36 1.46 7.92
N ALA A 131 -6.84 2.65 8.32
CA ALA A 131 -6.30 3.36 9.46
C ALA A 131 -6.50 2.54 10.75
N ASP A 132 -7.70 1.99 10.95
CA ASP A 132 -8.01 1.11 12.08
C ASP A 132 -7.17 -0.15 12.06
N TRP A 133 -7.00 -0.78 10.90
CA TRP A 133 -6.13 -1.94 10.77
C TRP A 133 -4.70 -1.62 11.20
N LEU A 134 -4.11 -0.51 10.70
CA LEU A 134 -2.75 -0.10 11.06
C LEU A 134 -2.61 0.22 12.56
N LEU A 135 -3.59 0.91 13.15
CA LEU A 135 -3.63 1.19 14.59
C LEU A 135 -3.75 -0.09 15.41
N GLY A 136 -4.59 -1.02 14.98
CA GLY A 136 -4.75 -2.33 15.59
C GLY A 136 -3.44 -3.13 15.59
N GLN A 137 -2.72 -3.17 14.46
CA GLN A 137 -1.41 -3.82 14.37
C GLN A 137 -0.36 -3.15 15.29
N ALA A 138 -0.37 -1.81 15.38
CA ALA A 138 0.52 -1.07 16.27
C ALA A 138 0.21 -1.32 17.76
N LEU A 139 -1.07 -1.38 18.13
CA LEU A 139 -1.51 -1.71 19.49
C LEU A 139 -1.15 -3.15 19.85
N ALA A 140 -1.37 -4.11 18.95
CA ALA A 140 -0.98 -5.50 19.16
C ALA A 140 0.52 -5.62 19.45
N HIS A 141 1.36 -4.94 18.67
CA HIS A 141 2.79 -4.85 18.93
C HIS A 141 3.11 -4.26 20.32
N ARG A 142 2.49 -3.12 20.66
CA ARG A 142 2.74 -2.42 21.92
C ARG A 142 2.32 -3.23 23.16
N LEU A 143 1.28 -4.04 23.02
CA LEU A 143 0.71 -4.88 24.08
C LEU A 143 1.36 -6.27 24.14
N GLY A 144 2.18 -6.64 23.15
CA GLY A 144 2.79 -7.96 23.06
C GLY A 144 1.78 -9.06 22.70
N THR A 145 0.70 -8.71 21.99
CA THR A 145 -0.32 -9.63 21.53
C THR A 145 -0.17 -9.92 20.04
N ASN A 146 -0.62 -11.11 19.61
CA ASN A 146 -0.65 -11.46 18.19
C ASN A 146 -1.81 -10.76 17.47
N GLU A 147 -2.93 -10.59 18.17
CA GLU A 147 -4.15 -9.99 17.64
C GLU A 147 -4.33 -8.56 18.17
N PRO A 148 -4.90 -7.65 17.34
CA PRO A 148 -5.34 -6.33 17.79
C PRO A 148 -6.35 -6.42 18.94
N PRO A 149 -6.32 -5.49 19.90
CA PRO A 149 -7.41 -5.38 20.86
C PRO A 149 -8.71 -4.99 20.14
N GLU A 150 -9.84 -5.48 20.64
CA GLU A 150 -11.16 -5.01 20.21
C GLU A 150 -11.37 -3.57 20.70
N LEU A 151 -11.77 -2.68 19.78
CA LEU A 151 -12.04 -1.27 20.06
C LEU A 151 -13.49 -0.97 19.71
N ASP A 152 -14.12 -0.10 20.50
CA ASP A 152 -15.45 0.38 20.19
C ASP A 152 -15.45 1.13 18.85
N PRO A 153 -16.43 0.88 17.97
CA PRO A 153 -16.49 1.53 16.67
C PRO A 153 -16.76 3.02 16.80
N LEU A 154 -16.12 3.81 15.94
CA LEU A 154 -16.37 5.24 15.80
C LEU A 154 -17.45 5.52 14.74
N PRO A 155 -18.14 6.67 14.80
CA PRO A 155 -19.11 7.05 13.80
C PRO A 155 -18.45 7.53 12.49
N ASP A 156 -18.08 6.60 11.61
CA ASP A 156 -17.33 6.85 10.35
C ASP A 156 -18.20 7.33 9.16
N ARG A 157 -19.24 8.10 9.43
CA ARG A 157 -20.23 8.48 8.40
C ARG A 157 -19.61 9.34 7.29
N LEU A 158 -18.69 10.24 7.63
CA LEU A 158 -18.09 11.15 6.65
C LEU A 158 -17.01 10.44 5.84
N GLU A 159 -16.26 9.56 6.49
CA GLU A 159 -15.20 8.73 5.94
C GLU A 159 -15.77 7.74 4.93
N HIS A 160 -16.86 7.04 5.29
CA HIS A 160 -17.58 6.16 4.37
C HIS A 160 -18.09 6.93 3.14
N ARG A 161 -18.71 8.10 3.33
CA ARG A 161 -19.17 8.92 2.21
C ARG A 161 -18.01 9.40 1.33
N ALA A 162 -16.89 9.80 1.94
CA ALA A 162 -15.70 10.21 1.21
C ALA A 162 -15.08 9.04 0.41
N HIS A 163 -15.08 7.84 0.98
CA HIS A 163 -14.67 6.61 0.31
C HIS A 163 -15.56 6.32 -0.90
N GLU A 164 -16.88 6.31 -0.74
CA GLU A 164 -17.85 6.04 -1.80
C GLU A 164 -17.71 7.01 -2.99
N VAL A 165 -17.55 8.30 -2.71
CA VAL A 165 -17.32 9.32 -3.74
C VAL A 165 -16.01 9.05 -4.49
N SER A 166 -14.95 8.70 -3.76
CA SER A 166 -13.64 8.40 -4.36
C SER A 166 -13.67 7.12 -5.20
N ALA A 167 -14.29 6.06 -4.70
CA ALA A 167 -14.45 4.80 -5.40
C ALA A 167 -15.30 4.96 -6.67
N THR A 168 -16.40 5.73 -6.59
CA THR A 168 -17.22 6.07 -7.76
C THR A 168 -16.43 6.84 -8.80
N ARG A 169 -15.66 7.84 -8.37
CA ARG A 169 -14.82 8.64 -9.27
C ARG A 169 -13.74 7.78 -9.94
N ALA A 170 -13.06 6.92 -9.18
CA ALA A 170 -12.07 5.98 -9.70
C ALA A 170 -12.66 5.03 -10.75
N ARG A 171 -13.85 4.46 -10.52
CA ARG A 171 -14.51 3.61 -11.52
C ARG A 171 -14.89 4.37 -12.80
N ALA A 172 -15.26 5.65 -12.68
CA ALA A 172 -15.68 6.45 -13.82
C ALA A 172 -14.52 7.07 -14.62
N ARG A 173 -13.40 7.38 -13.95
CA ARG A 173 -12.30 8.21 -14.48
C ARG A 173 -10.90 7.68 -14.20
N GLY A 174 -10.80 6.49 -13.60
CA GLY A 174 -9.53 5.88 -13.25
C GLY A 174 -8.62 5.80 -14.47
N GLY A 175 -7.32 5.97 -14.22
CA GLY A 175 -6.30 6.09 -15.26
C GLY A 175 -6.50 5.07 -16.38
N ARG A 176 -6.70 5.57 -17.60
CA ARG A 176 -6.69 4.81 -18.85
C ARG A 176 -5.48 5.26 -19.64
#